data_AF-A0A3P8KS15-F1
#
_entry.id   AF-A0A3P8KS15-F1
#
_cell.length_a   1.000
_cell.length_b   1.000
_cell.length_c   1.000
_cell.angle_alpha   90.00
_cell.angle_beta   90.00
_cell.angle_gamma   90.00
#
_symmetry.space_group_name_H-M   'P 1'
#
loop_
_entity.id
_entity.type
_entity.pdbx_description
1 polymer ?
#
loop_
_entity_poly.entity_id
_entity_poly.type
_entity_poly.pdbx_seq_one_letter_code
_entity_poly.pdbx_strand_id
1 'polypeptide(L)'
;MTSHARVTLLSSLIISALLLTGCDNSNNGQPPAQIPQVTVHVVSSEPLSVTTELPGRTSSFRVAEVRPQVSGIVLQRSFIEGSDVKAAQPIYQIDPATYQAAYSSAKGDEAAIRRTFSLSWKMASLTRSRALCNSPM
;
A
#
# COMPACT_ATOMS: atom_id res chain seq x y z
N MET A 1 87.99 -91.16 -7.30
CA MET A 1 86.68 -90.59 -6.90
C MET A 1 86.82 -89.19 -6.26
N THR A 2 87.37 -88.18 -6.95
CA THR A 2 87.57 -86.82 -6.35
C THR A 2 87.43 -85.64 -7.33
N SER A 3 86.77 -85.80 -8.49
CA SER A 3 86.64 -84.72 -9.50
C SER A 3 85.35 -83.89 -9.37
N HIS A 4 84.22 -84.53 -9.05
CA HIS A 4 82.90 -83.87 -9.04
C HIS A 4 82.70 -82.86 -7.89
N ALA A 5 83.46 -82.97 -6.80
CA ALA A 5 83.34 -82.06 -5.64
C ALA A 5 83.96 -80.67 -5.86
N ARG A 6 84.90 -80.53 -6.82
CA ARG A 6 85.51 -79.24 -7.15
C ARG A 6 84.64 -78.40 -8.08
N VAL A 7 83.88 -79.04 -8.96
CA VAL A 7 83.03 -78.36 -9.95
C VAL A 7 81.77 -77.77 -9.29
N THR A 8 81.19 -78.46 -8.32
CA THR A 8 80.00 -77.97 -7.59
C THR A 8 80.30 -76.80 -6.65
N LEU A 9 81.51 -76.73 -6.08
CA LEU A 9 81.95 -75.61 -5.25
C LEU A 9 82.20 -74.33 -6.07
N LEU A 10 82.74 -74.44 -7.29
CA LEU A 10 82.93 -73.27 -8.16
C LEU A 10 81.60 -72.69 -8.67
N SER A 11 80.60 -73.54 -8.98
CA SER A 11 79.28 -73.06 -9.43
C SER A 11 78.52 -72.30 -8.34
N SER A 12 78.66 -72.69 -7.07
CA SER A 12 78.02 -71.99 -5.94
C SER A 12 78.59 -70.59 -5.72
N LEU A 13 79.89 -70.39 -5.97
CA LEU A 13 80.55 -69.11 -5.73
C LEU A 13 80.17 -68.05 -6.78
N ILE A 14 79.97 -68.48 -8.03
CA ILE A 14 79.59 -67.59 -9.15
C ILE A 14 78.14 -67.10 -8.99
N ILE A 15 77.24 -67.96 -8.50
CA ILE A 15 75.83 -67.60 -8.27
C ILE A 15 75.70 -66.58 -7.12
N SER A 16 76.51 -66.73 -6.07
CA SER A 16 76.52 -65.77 -4.95
C SER A 16 77.07 -64.39 -5.35
N ALA A 17 77.96 -64.31 -6.35
CA ALA A 17 78.50 -63.04 -6.84
C ALA A 17 77.49 -62.26 -7.72
N LEU A 18 76.58 -62.96 -8.42
CA LEU A 18 75.53 -62.34 -9.23
C LEU A 18 74.38 -61.75 -8.40
N LEU A 19 74.17 -62.24 -7.18
CA LEU A 19 73.12 -61.73 -6.29
C LEU A 19 73.51 -60.43 -5.55
N LEU A 20 74.77 -59.99 -5.66
CA LEU A 20 75.28 -58.78 -4.99
C LEU A 20 75.33 -57.51 -5.88
N THR A 21 74.98 -57.58 -7.16
CA THR A 21 75.06 -56.42 -8.10
C THR A 21 73.76 -55.59 -8.21
N GLY A 22 72.90 -55.60 -7.19
CA GLY A 22 71.57 -54.98 -7.23
C GLY A 22 71.39 -53.69 -6.41
N CYS A 23 72.43 -52.90 -6.18
CA CYS A 23 72.30 -51.62 -5.46
C CYS A 23 73.10 -50.50 -6.15
N ASP A 24 72.40 -49.67 -6.93
CA ASP A 24 72.88 -48.36 -7.38
C ASP A 24 71.76 -47.32 -7.17
N ASN A 25 72.17 -46.07 -7.01
CA ASN A 25 71.67 -45.12 -6.02
C ASN A 25 70.77 -44.01 -6.64
N SER A 26 70.13 -43.23 -5.76
CA SER A 26 69.61 -41.86 -6.01
C SER A 26 68.25 -41.66 -6.70
N ASN A 27 67.20 -41.44 -5.88
CA ASN A 27 66.20 -40.43 -6.22
C ASN A 27 65.57 -39.84 -4.95
N ASN A 28 66.23 -38.82 -4.39
CA ASN A 28 65.74 -38.03 -3.25
C ASN A 28 65.15 -36.71 -3.77
N GLY A 29 64.01 -36.80 -4.45
CA GLY A 29 63.23 -35.66 -4.92
C GLY A 29 61.82 -35.70 -4.34
N GLN A 30 61.57 -34.94 -3.29
CA GLN A 30 60.22 -34.75 -2.78
C GLN A 30 59.37 -34.11 -3.90
N PRO A 31 58.16 -34.62 -4.20
CA PRO A 31 57.33 -34.05 -5.27
C PRO A 31 57.08 -32.57 -4.99
N PRO A 32 57.20 -31.66 -5.98
CA PRO A 32 56.84 -30.27 -5.79
C PRO A 32 55.38 -30.20 -5.34
N ALA A 33 55.12 -29.51 -4.23
CA ALA A 33 53.78 -29.35 -3.68
C ALA A 33 52.87 -28.74 -4.76
N GLN A 34 51.84 -29.48 -5.17
CA GLN A 34 50.86 -28.97 -6.13
C GLN A 34 50.12 -27.80 -5.51
N ILE A 35 50.35 -26.59 -6.04
CA ILE A 35 49.67 -25.39 -5.59
C ILE A 35 48.19 -25.51 -6.02
N PRO A 36 47.24 -25.63 -5.07
CA PRO A 36 45.85 -25.79 -5.42
C PRO A 36 45.38 -24.55 -6.17
N GLN A 37 44.82 -24.75 -7.36
CA GLN A 37 44.28 -23.66 -8.15
C GLN A 37 42.97 -23.18 -7.50
N VAL A 38 42.90 -21.90 -7.16
CA VAL A 38 41.71 -21.27 -6.59
C VAL A 38 41.18 -20.21 -7.53
N THR A 39 39.86 -20.20 -7.73
CA THR A 39 39.18 -19.18 -8.52
C THR A 39 38.83 -18.01 -7.60
N VAL A 40 39.26 -16.81 -7.97
CA VAL A 40 38.96 -15.57 -7.26
C VAL A 40 38.07 -14.70 -8.13
N HIS A 41 36.95 -14.23 -7.57
CA HIS A 41 36.09 -13.24 -8.18
C HIS A 41 36.24 -11.91 -7.45
N VAL A 42 36.62 -10.87 -8.19
CA VAL A 42 36.68 -9.49 -7.67
C VAL A 42 35.29 -8.88 -7.83
N VAL A 43 34.63 -8.57 -6.71
CA VAL A 43 33.28 -8.00 -6.70
C VAL A 43 33.40 -6.48 -6.61
N SER A 44 32.68 -5.77 -7.48
CA SER A 44 32.53 -4.32 -7.40
C SER A 44 31.17 -3.97 -6.81
N SER A 45 31.12 -2.98 -5.95
CA SER A 45 29.86 -2.52 -5.36
C SER A 45 29.15 -1.60 -6.35
N GLU A 46 27.97 -2.02 -6.80
CA GLU A 46 27.07 -1.21 -7.61
C GLU A 46 25.75 -0.99 -6.86
N PRO A 47 25.10 0.18 -7.04
CA PRO A 47 23.83 0.45 -6.39
C PRO A 47 22.75 -0.51 -6.92
N LEU A 48 22.24 -1.37 -6.04
CA LEU A 48 21.15 -2.30 -6.33
C LEU A 48 19.84 -1.77 -5.76
N SER A 49 18.88 -1.47 -6.64
CA SER A 49 17.53 -1.11 -6.22
C SER A 49 16.77 -2.37 -5.78
N VAL A 50 16.49 -2.46 -4.48
CA VAL A 50 15.68 -3.53 -3.91
C VAL A 50 14.23 -3.06 -3.85
N THR A 51 13.35 -3.65 -4.66
CA THR A 51 11.91 -3.43 -4.59
C THR A 51 11.24 -4.61 -3.89
N THR A 52 10.17 -4.33 -3.16
CA THR A 52 9.35 -5.36 -2.50
C THR A 52 7.91 -5.13 -2.92
N GLU A 53 7.32 -6.15 -3.54
CA GLU A 53 5.92 -6.11 -3.92
C GLU A 53 5.05 -6.47 -2.71
N LEU A 54 4.14 -5.58 -2.37
CA LEU A 54 3.21 -5.76 -1.28
C LEU A 54 1.78 -5.61 -1.81
N PRO A 55 0.83 -6.44 -1.37
CA PRO A 55 -0.55 -6.30 -1.77
C PRO A 55 -1.14 -5.01 -1.18
N GLY A 56 -1.80 -4.22 -2.02
CA GLY A 56 -2.53 -3.03 -1.63
C GLY A 56 -3.92 -3.02 -2.26
N ARG A 57 -4.86 -2.32 -1.63
CA ARG A 57 -6.17 -2.00 -2.23
C ARG A 57 -6.27 -0.50 -2.38
N THR A 58 -6.82 -0.06 -3.51
CA THR A 58 -7.16 1.34 -3.73
C THR A 58 -8.53 1.64 -3.12
N SER A 59 -8.69 2.86 -2.63
CA SER A 59 -9.97 3.39 -2.18
C SER A 59 -10.28 4.67 -2.95
N SER A 60 -11.56 4.98 -3.09
CA SER A 60 -12.00 6.23 -3.70
C SER A 60 -11.56 7.41 -2.83
N PHE A 61 -11.10 8.49 -3.47
CA PHE A 61 -10.70 9.72 -2.79
C PHE A 61 -11.83 10.32 -1.94
N ARG A 62 -13.09 10.21 -2.42
CA ARG A 62 -14.29 10.61 -1.69
C ARG A 62 -15.39 9.58 -1.91
N VAL A 63 -16.01 9.14 -0.81
CA VAL A 63 -17.25 8.37 -0.81
C VAL A 63 -18.34 9.27 -0.28
N ALA A 64 -19.41 9.46 -1.05
CA ALA A 64 -20.59 10.17 -0.60
C ALA A 64 -21.79 9.22 -0.66
N GLU A 65 -22.17 8.70 0.50
CA GLU A 65 -23.39 7.91 0.62
C GLU A 65 -24.59 8.85 0.67
N VAL A 66 -25.47 8.74 -0.32
CA VAL A 66 -26.71 9.51 -0.35
C VAL A 66 -27.68 8.90 0.65
N ARG A 67 -27.94 9.61 1.75
CA ARG A 67 -28.97 9.24 2.73
C ARG A 67 -30.08 10.28 2.72
N PRO A 68 -31.36 9.87 2.68
CA PRO A 68 -32.46 10.82 2.77
C PRO A 68 -32.45 11.51 4.14
N GLN A 69 -32.51 12.84 4.15
CA GLN A 69 -32.61 13.63 5.38
C GLN A 69 -34.05 13.77 5.89
N VAL A 70 -35.01 13.48 5.01
CA VAL A 70 -36.44 13.61 5.25
C VAL A 70 -37.14 12.30 4.88
N SER A 71 -38.25 12.01 5.54
CA SER A 71 -39.04 10.80 5.28
C SER A 71 -40.07 11.08 4.19
N GLY A 72 -40.35 10.07 3.35
CA GLY A 72 -41.38 10.19 2.33
C GLY A 72 -41.24 9.15 1.24
N ILE A 73 -42.18 9.16 0.31
CA ILE A 73 -42.17 8.28 -0.86
C ILE A 73 -41.28 8.90 -1.94
N VAL A 74 -40.44 8.09 -2.58
CA VAL A 74 -39.66 8.52 -3.75
C VAL A 74 -40.60 8.53 -4.97
N LEU A 75 -40.85 9.71 -5.52
CA LEU A 75 -41.70 9.90 -6.70
C LEU A 75 -40.93 9.62 -7.99
N GLN A 76 -39.70 10.14 -8.10
CA GLN A 76 -38.92 10.06 -9.32
C GLN A 76 -37.42 10.01 -9.03
N ARG A 77 -36.70 9.27 -9.87
CA ARG A 77 -35.24 9.32 -10.00
C ARG A 77 -34.85 10.25 -11.16
N SER A 78 -34.03 11.24 -10.88
CA SER A 78 -33.68 12.35 -11.79
C SER A 78 -32.24 12.28 -12.31
N PHE A 79 -31.65 11.09 -12.37
CA PHE A 79 -30.32 10.86 -12.92
C PHE A 79 -30.23 9.50 -13.62
N ILE A 80 -29.18 9.35 -14.45
CA ILE A 80 -28.86 8.11 -15.15
C ILE A 80 -27.86 7.33 -14.29
N GLU A 81 -28.13 6.05 -14.05
CA GLU A 81 -27.24 5.19 -13.27
C GLU A 81 -25.87 5.05 -13.94
N GLY A 82 -24.79 5.11 -13.15
CA GLY A 82 -23.41 5.04 -13.64
C GLY A 82 -22.90 6.31 -14.34
N SER A 83 -23.71 7.37 -14.43
CA SER A 83 -23.26 8.66 -14.97
C SER A 83 -22.68 9.58 -13.89
N ASP A 84 -21.86 10.55 -14.33
CA ASP A 84 -21.35 11.61 -13.45
C ASP A 84 -22.47 12.60 -13.09
N VAL A 85 -22.54 12.95 -11.80
CA VAL A 85 -23.51 13.93 -11.28
C VAL A 85 -22.80 15.18 -10.78
N LYS A 86 -23.42 16.34 -11.01
CA LYS A 86 -22.89 17.62 -10.50
C LYS A 86 -23.32 17.85 -9.05
N ALA A 87 -22.54 18.64 -8.32
CA ALA A 87 -22.94 19.10 -6.99
C ALA A 87 -24.29 19.84 -7.07
N ALA A 88 -25.15 19.62 -6.07
CA ALA A 88 -26.51 20.17 -5.97
C ALA A 88 -27.49 19.76 -7.09
N GLN A 89 -27.12 18.80 -7.96
CA GLN A 89 -28.06 18.24 -8.92
C GLN A 89 -29.13 17.40 -8.19
N PRO A 90 -30.42 17.58 -8.50
CA PRO A 90 -31.48 16.77 -7.92
C PRO A 90 -31.36 15.31 -8.42
N ILE A 91 -31.26 14.38 -7.48
CA ILE A 91 -31.11 12.95 -7.75
C ILE A 91 -32.42 12.18 -7.51
N TYR A 92 -33.15 12.53 -6.44
CA TYR A 92 -34.42 11.92 -6.09
C TYR A 92 -35.43 13.01 -5.73
N GLN A 93 -36.63 12.88 -6.27
CA GLN A 93 -37.76 13.68 -5.86
C GLN A 93 -38.54 12.89 -4.80
N ILE A 94 -38.56 13.40 -3.57
CA ILE A 94 -39.42 12.88 -2.49
C ILE A 94 -40.75 13.63 -2.56
N ASP A 95 -41.84 12.94 -2.22
CA ASP A 95 -43.18 13.56 -2.13
C ASP A 95 -43.16 14.78 -1.21
N PRO A 96 -43.40 16.00 -1.75
CA PRO A 96 -43.32 17.21 -0.96
C PRO A 96 -44.60 17.48 -0.17
N ALA A 97 -45.71 16.75 -0.35
CA ALA A 97 -47.04 17.17 0.15
C ALA A 97 -47.04 17.62 1.62
N THR A 98 -46.51 16.80 2.53
CA THR A 98 -46.44 17.11 3.97
C THR A 98 -45.52 18.30 4.26
N TYR A 99 -44.37 18.38 3.58
CA TYR A 99 -43.40 19.44 3.77
C TYR A 99 -43.88 20.77 3.18
N GLN A 100 -44.60 20.72 2.06
CA GLN A 100 -45.20 21.87 1.40
C GLN A 100 -46.35 22.44 2.25
N ALA A 101 -47.17 21.57 2.85
CA ALA A 101 -48.20 21.98 3.80
C ALA A 101 -47.56 22.71 5.00
N ALA A 102 -46.56 22.11 5.65
CA ALA A 102 -45.85 22.72 6.77
C ALA A 102 -45.19 24.06 6.41
N TYR A 103 -44.56 24.15 5.23
CA TYR A 103 -43.99 25.38 4.70
C TYR A 103 -45.06 26.46 4.51
N SER A 104 -46.22 26.09 3.94
CA SER A 104 -47.33 27.02 3.72
C SER A 104 -47.91 27.56 5.03
N SER A 105 -48.04 26.72 6.05
CA SER A 105 -48.46 27.12 7.40
C SER A 105 -47.48 28.11 8.02
N ALA A 106 -46.19 27.79 8.03
CA ALA A 106 -45.16 28.67 8.59
C ALA A 106 -45.10 30.04 7.87
N LYS A 107 -45.28 30.05 6.56
CA LYS A 107 -45.36 31.29 5.77
C LYS A 107 -46.60 32.12 6.10
N GLY A 108 -47.73 31.44 6.35
CA GLY A 108 -48.96 32.07 6.84
C GLY A 108 -48.75 32.74 8.20
N ASP A 109 -48.10 32.04 9.12
CA ASP A 109 -47.77 32.53 10.45
C ASP A 109 -46.81 33.72 10.41
N GLU A 110 -45.75 33.65 9.59
CA GLU A 110 -44.82 34.77 9.38
C GLU A 110 -45.59 36.01 8.89
N ALA A 111 -46.48 35.84 7.92
CA ALA A 111 -47.28 36.93 7.39
C ALA A 111 -48.25 37.49 8.44
N ALA A 112 -48.87 36.64 9.26
CA ALA A 112 -49.74 37.06 10.36
C ALA A 112 -48.98 37.90 11.40
N ILE A 113 -47.82 37.42 11.85
CA ILE A 113 -46.97 38.12 12.81
C ILE A 113 -46.50 39.45 12.24
N ARG A 114 -46.03 39.48 10.99
CA ARG A 114 -45.57 40.71 10.32
C ARG A 114 -46.69 41.75 10.20
N ARG A 115 -47.92 41.33 9.92
CA ARG A 115 -49.10 42.22 9.90
C ARG A 115 -49.36 42.78 11.30
N THR A 116 -49.45 41.93 12.32
CA THR A 116 -49.70 42.37 13.71
C THR A 116 -48.62 43.32 14.21
N PHE A 117 -47.35 43.04 13.95
CA PHE A 117 -46.23 43.90 14.32
C PHE A 117 -46.30 45.27 13.63
N SER A 118 -46.54 45.30 12.32
CA SER A 118 -46.61 46.57 11.59
C SER A 118 -47.81 47.42 12.03
N LEU A 119 -48.95 46.79 12.34
CA LEU A 119 -50.10 47.47 12.91
C LEU A 119 -49.81 48.00 14.32
N SER A 120 -49.22 47.19 15.20
CA SER A 120 -48.95 47.62 16.58
C SER A 120 -47.91 48.74 16.64
N TRP A 121 -46.85 48.66 15.83
CA TRP A 121 -45.84 49.70 15.74
C TRP A 121 -46.43 51.00 15.19
N LYS A 122 -47.26 50.92 14.14
CA LYS A 122 -47.95 52.08 13.56
C LYS A 122 -48.92 52.72 14.56
N MET A 123 -49.65 51.92 15.32
CA MET A 123 -50.52 52.45 16.38
C MET A 123 -49.70 53.09 17.51
N ALA A 124 -48.63 52.45 17.96
CA ALA A 124 -47.78 52.98 19.03
C ALA A 124 -47.11 54.31 18.64
N SER A 125 -46.67 54.46 17.39
CA SER A 125 -46.09 55.71 16.90
C SER A 125 -47.13 56.84 16.82
N LEU A 126 -48.34 56.54 16.33
CA LEU A 126 -49.44 57.50 16.29
C LEU A 126 -49.85 57.97 17.69
N THR A 127 -49.95 57.05 18.65
CA THR A 127 -50.25 57.38 20.05
C THR A 127 -49.17 58.28 20.65
N ARG A 128 -47.89 57.96 20.42
CA ARG A 128 -46.76 58.78 20.88
C ARG A 128 -46.79 60.18 20.28
N SER A 129 -46.97 60.30 18.96
CA SER A 129 -47.04 61.60 18.29
C SER A 129 -48.20 62.45 18.80
N ARG A 130 -49.39 61.85 19.02
CA ARG A 130 -50.55 62.57 19.56
C ARG A 130 -50.34 63.05 21.00
N ALA A 131 -49.68 62.24 21.83
CA ALA A 131 -49.34 62.64 23.19
C ALA A 131 -48.39 63.85 23.22
N LEU A 132 -47.37 63.89 22.34
CA LEU A 132 -46.44 65.02 22.26
C LEU A 132 -47.11 66.33 21.81
N CYS A 133 -48.07 66.27 20.88
CA CYS A 133 -48.77 67.47 20.40
C CYS A 133 -49.77 68.07 21.41
N ASN A 134 -50.28 67.27 22.36
CA ASN A 134 -51.35 67.69 23.26
C ASN A 134 -50.87 67.94 24.70
N SER A 135 -49.55 67.95 24.93
CA SER A 135 -48.96 68.35 26.20
C SER A 135 -49.03 69.88 26.36
N PRO A 136 -49.59 70.42 27.46
CA PRO A 136 -49.51 71.85 27.73
C PRO A 136 -48.04 72.27 27.94
N MET A 137 -47.69 73.46 27.44
CA MET A 137 -46.39 74.11 27.66
C MET A 137 -46.13 74.37 29.14
#